data_AF-B6U9A5-F1
#
_entry.id   AF-B6U9A5-F1
#
_cell.length_a   1.000
_cell.length_b   1.000
_cell.length_c   1.000
_cell.angle_alpha   90.00
_cell.angle_beta   90.00
_cell.angle_gamma   90.00
#
_symmetry.space_group_name_H-M   'P 1'
#
loop_
_entity.id
_entity.type
_entity.pdbx_description
1 polymer ?
#
loop_
_entity_poly.entity_id
_entity_poly.type
_entity_poly.pdbx_seq_one_letter_code
_entity_poly.pdbx_strand_id
1 'polypeptide(L)'
;MAPERMLLGVCAVLMVVGVTNAAEGQVASVVVGLARCADSTRKNMKAEAGFKGLQVAIKCKNSNGEYETKAVSEIQSSGAFSVPLAAAVLWLHWSSP
;
A
#
# COMPACT_ATOMS: atom_id res chain seq x y z
N MET A 1 54.69 -2.00 -2.06
CA MET A 1 53.21 -2.03 -1.99
C MET A 1 52.85 -2.45 -0.55
N ALA A 2 52.42 -1.52 0.31
CA ALA A 2 52.32 -1.79 1.76
C ALA A 2 51.11 -2.69 2.09
N PRO A 3 51.28 -3.75 2.91
CA PRO A 3 50.23 -4.73 3.24
C PRO A 3 49.03 -4.11 3.97
N GLU A 4 49.26 -3.00 4.68
CA GLU A 4 48.24 -2.25 5.42
C GLU A 4 47.20 -1.59 4.50
N ARG A 5 47.60 -1.19 3.28
CA ARG A 5 46.69 -0.60 2.29
C ARG A 5 45.75 -1.63 1.68
N MET A 6 46.17 -2.90 1.62
CA MET A 6 45.31 -4.00 1.16
C MET A 6 44.28 -4.39 2.20
N LEU A 7 44.65 -4.44 3.49
CA LEU A 7 43.72 -4.73 4.59
C LEU A 7 42.60 -3.67 4.68
N LEU A 8 42.96 -2.38 4.56
CA LEU A 8 41.99 -1.29 4.55
C LEU A 8 41.06 -1.34 3.33
N GLY A 9 41.60 -1.70 2.16
CA GLY A 9 40.81 -1.88 0.94
C GLY A 9 39.83 -3.05 1.04
N VAL A 10 40.26 -4.19 1.58
CA VAL A 10 39.41 -5.38 1.78
C VAL A 10 38.30 -5.11 2.81
N CYS A 11 38.61 -4.43 3.92
CA CYS A 11 37.59 -4.03 4.90
C CYS A 11 36.57 -3.05 4.31
N ALA A 12 37.02 -2.09 3.49
CA ALA A 12 36.11 -1.15 2.83
C ALA A 12 35.16 -1.88 1.85
N VAL A 13 35.65 -2.86 1.10
CA VAL A 13 34.83 -3.68 0.20
C VAL A 13 33.85 -4.56 0.98
N LEU A 14 34.26 -5.14 2.11
CA LEU A 14 33.38 -6.00 2.92
C LEU A 14 32.20 -5.22 3.53
N MET A 15 32.43 -3.96 3.92
CA MET A 15 31.37 -3.07 4.44
C MET A 15 30.35 -2.67 3.36
N VAL A 16 30.75 -2.63 2.08
CA VAL A 16 29.85 -2.31 0.94
C VAL A 16 28.94 -3.50 0.59
N VAL A 17 29.41 -4.74 0.79
CA VAL A 17 28.63 -5.95 0.47
C VAL A 17 27.56 -6.27 1.53
N GLY A 18 27.68 -5.73 2.74
CA GLY A 18 26.76 -6.00 3.86
C GLY A 18 25.37 -5.32 3.76
N VAL A 19 25.14 -4.41 2.82
CA VAL A 19 23.92 -3.57 2.74
C VAL A 19 23.09 -3.91 1.49
N THR A 20 22.80 -5.18 1.23
CA THR A 20 21.90 -5.55 0.11
C THR A 20 20.77 -6.50 0.50
N ASN A 21 20.64 -6.85 1.77
CA ASN A 21 19.55 -7.70 2.24
C ASN A 21 18.84 -7.04 3.43
N ALA A 22 18.34 -5.82 3.22
CA ALA A 22 17.15 -5.43 3.94
C ALA A 22 16.05 -6.32 3.37
N ALA A 23 15.71 -7.41 4.08
CA ALA A 23 14.45 -8.07 3.86
C ALA A 23 13.39 -6.96 3.96
N GLU A 24 12.79 -6.57 2.82
CA GLU A 24 11.63 -5.70 2.82
C GLU A 24 10.63 -6.38 3.73
N GLY A 25 10.51 -5.90 4.97
CA GLY A 25 9.31 -6.08 5.73
C GLY A 25 8.22 -5.56 4.81
N GLN A 26 7.43 -6.46 4.24
CA GLN A 26 6.40 -6.12 3.27
C GLN A 26 5.37 -5.28 4.00
N VAL A 27 5.57 -3.96 4.06
CA VAL A 27 4.64 -3.04 4.70
C VAL A 27 3.43 -3.00 3.78
N ALA A 28 2.42 -3.78 4.12
CA ALA A 28 1.12 -3.72 3.48
C ALA A 28 0.50 -2.36 3.83
N SER A 29 0.46 -1.44 2.86
CA SER A 29 -0.22 -0.16 3.06
C SER A 29 -1.72 -0.38 3.20
N VAL A 30 -2.33 0.35 4.12
CA VAL A 30 -3.77 0.24 4.39
C VAL A 30 -4.44 1.56 4.05
N VAL A 31 -5.45 1.52 3.18
CA VAL A 31 -6.27 2.68 2.85
C VAL A 31 -7.45 2.72 3.81
N VAL A 32 -7.51 3.75 4.65
CA VAL A 32 -8.61 3.97 5.59
C VAL A 32 -9.45 5.15 5.16
N GLY A 33 -10.77 5.08 5.36
CA GLY A 33 -11.66 6.17 5.01
C GLY A 33 -13.05 6.05 5.62
N LEU A 34 -13.84 7.11 5.42
CA LEU A 34 -15.19 7.26 5.94
C LEU A 34 -16.13 7.69 4.81
N ALA A 35 -17.08 6.83 4.47
CA ALA A 35 -18.16 7.12 3.55
C ALA A 35 -19.25 7.91 4.28
N ARG A 36 -19.84 8.88 3.57
CA ARG A 36 -21.00 9.64 4.04
C ARG A 36 -22.13 9.49 3.04
N CYS A 37 -23.35 9.27 3.55
CA CYS A 37 -24.55 9.31 2.74
C CYS A 37 -25.14 10.72 2.82
N ALA A 38 -25.35 11.36 1.67
CA ALA A 38 -25.76 12.76 1.60
C ALA A 38 -27.21 13.02 2.07
N ASP A 39 -28.06 12.00 2.07
CA ASP A 39 -29.51 12.11 2.33
C ASP A 39 -29.97 11.51 3.68
N SER A 40 -29.05 11.03 4.53
CA SER A 40 -29.40 10.32 5.78
C SER A 40 -30.24 11.16 6.74
N THR A 41 -30.07 12.49 6.76
CA THR A 41 -30.77 13.41 7.66
C THR A 41 -32.21 13.70 7.23
N ARG A 42 -32.57 13.49 5.95
CA ARG A 42 -33.88 13.91 5.41
C ARG A 42 -34.95 12.82 5.46
N LYS A 43 -34.55 11.53 5.52
CA LYS A 43 -35.47 10.39 5.34
C LYS A 43 -35.57 9.41 6.51
N ASN A 44 -35.08 9.73 7.71
CA ASN A 44 -35.09 8.81 8.87
C ASN A 44 -34.46 7.43 8.55
N MET A 45 -33.61 7.37 7.52
CA MET A 45 -32.90 6.15 7.17
C MET A 45 -31.69 6.05 8.08
N LYS A 46 -31.66 5.01 8.92
CA LYS A 46 -30.48 4.72 9.76
C LYS A 46 -29.25 4.74 8.87
N ALA A 47 -28.23 5.51 9.22
CA ALA A 47 -27.01 5.64 8.42
C ALA A 47 -26.41 4.25 8.13
N GLU A 48 -26.56 3.31 9.07
CA GLU A 48 -26.19 1.91 8.93
C GLU A 48 -26.85 1.17 7.76
N ALA A 49 -28.10 1.52 7.42
CA ALA A 49 -28.81 0.91 6.30
C ALA A 49 -28.32 1.45 4.95
N GLY A 50 -27.80 2.68 4.92
CA GLY A 50 -27.31 3.31 3.70
C GLY A 50 -26.02 2.69 3.15
N PHE A 51 -25.23 2.04 4.00
CA PHE A 51 -23.97 1.41 3.61
C PHE A 51 -24.08 -0.11 3.45
N LYS A 52 -25.22 -0.71 3.79
CA LYS A 52 -25.38 -2.16 3.75
C LYS A 52 -25.19 -2.69 2.33
N GLY A 53 -24.20 -3.57 2.14
CA GLY A 53 -23.87 -4.19 0.85
C GLY A 53 -23.03 -3.31 -0.08
N LEU A 54 -22.64 -2.11 0.34
CA LEU A 54 -21.70 -1.29 -0.43
C LEU A 54 -20.25 -1.74 -0.20
N GLN A 55 -19.45 -1.59 -1.25
CA GLN A 55 -18.04 -1.94 -1.26
C GLN A 55 -17.22 -0.76 -1.81
N VAL A 56 -15.98 -0.66 -1.34
CA VAL A 56 -14.95 0.22 -1.91
C VAL A 56 -13.97 -0.64 -2.70
N ALA A 57 -13.64 -0.19 -3.91
CA ALA A 57 -12.62 -0.82 -4.74
C ALA A 57 -11.47 0.16 -4.97
N ILE A 58 -10.25 -0.28 -4.71
CA ILE A 58 -9.03 0.46 -5.06
C ILE A 58 -8.59 0.01 -6.45
N LYS A 59 -8.55 0.96 -7.38
CA LYS A 59 -8.06 0.74 -8.74
C LYS A 59 -6.74 1.43 -8.97
N CYS A 60 -5.81 0.72 -9.58
CA CYS A 60 -4.50 1.25 -9.98
C CYS A 60 -4.37 1.17 -11.50
N LYS A 61 -3.75 2.19 -12.09
CA LYS A 61 -3.43 2.21 -13.52
C LYS A 61 -2.27 1.25 -13.78
N ASN A 62 -2.40 0.35 -14.74
CA ASN A 62 -1.33 -0.54 -15.17
C ASN A 62 -0.40 0.17 -16.20
N SER A 63 0.66 -0.52 -16.63
CA SER A 63 1.60 -0.04 -17.66
C SER A 63 0.94 0.29 -18.99
N ASN A 64 -0.19 -0.35 -19.29
CA ASN A 64 -0.96 -0.18 -20.52
C ASN A 64 -1.93 1.00 -20.40
N GLY A 65 -1.98 1.63 -19.24
CA GLY A 65 -2.83 2.77 -18.94
C GLY A 65 -4.25 2.42 -18.54
N GLU A 66 -4.55 1.16 -18.31
CA GLU A 66 -5.87 0.66 -17.93
C GLU A 66 -5.99 0.57 -16.41
N TYR A 67 -7.19 0.83 -15.88
CA TYR A 67 -7.42 0.77 -14.43
C TYR A 67 -7.89 -0.63 -14.02
N GLU A 68 -7.08 -1.28 -13.20
CA GLU A 68 -7.36 -2.60 -12.65
C GLU A 68 -7.71 -2.51 -11.17
N THR A 69 -8.71 -3.27 -10.74
CA THR A 69 -9.04 -3.40 -9.31
C THR A 69 -7.97 -4.23 -8.60
N LYS A 70 -7.31 -3.62 -7.62
CA LYS A 70 -6.26 -4.27 -6.83
C LYS A 70 -6.74 -4.77 -5.47
N ALA A 71 -7.75 -4.13 -4.91
CA ALA A 71 -8.38 -4.57 -3.67
C ALA A 71 -9.83 -4.12 -3.59
N VAL A 72 -10.63 -4.87 -2.85
CA VAL A 72 -12.03 -4.55 -2.55
C VAL A 72 -12.28 -4.81 -1.08
N SER A 73 -13.03 -3.94 -0.41
CA SER A 73 -13.50 -4.16 0.96
C SER A 73 -14.94 -3.70 1.11
N GLU A 74 -15.67 -4.33 2.03
CA GLU A 74 -16.99 -3.84 2.43
C GLU A 74 -16.87 -2.53 3.22
N ILE A 75 -17.93 -1.73 3.15
CA ILE A 75 -18.10 -0.54 4.01
C ILE A 75 -18.86 -0.98 5.26
N GLN A 76 -18.34 -0.62 6.43
CA GLN A 76 -19.03 -0.89 7.68
C GLN A 76 -20.32 -0.06 7.79
N SER A 77 -21.21 -0.46 8.69
CA SER A 77 -22.44 0.30 8.97
C SER A 77 -22.19 1.74 9.42
N SER A 78 -21.04 2.03 10.02
CA SER A 78 -20.62 3.39 10.39
C SER A 78 -20.16 4.24 9.20
N GLY A 79 -20.05 3.65 8.00
CA GLY A 79 -19.41 4.25 6.84
C GLY A 79 -17.88 4.08 6.82
N ALA A 80 -17.26 3.55 7.88
CA ALA A 80 -15.82 3.32 7.91
C ALA A 80 -15.40 2.14 7.00
N PHE A 81 -14.23 2.25 6.38
CA PHE A 81 -13.61 1.16 5.63
C PHE A 81 -12.09 1.15 5.81
N SER A 82 -11.49 -0.03 5.64
CA SER A 82 -10.06 -0.27 5.72
C SER A 82 -9.69 -1.29 4.64
N VAL A 83 -8.86 -0.89 3.68
CA VAL A 83 -8.49 -1.72 2.53
C VAL A 83 -6.98 -2.01 2.61
N PRO A 84 -6.58 -3.21 3.01
CA PRO A 84 -5.18 -3.62 2.94
C PRO A 84 -4.77 -3.82 1.48
N LEU A 85 -3.69 -3.17 1.07
CA LEU A 85 -3.08 -3.35 -0.24
C LEU A 85 -1.88 -4.29 -0.11
N ALA A 86 -1.82 -5.29 -0.97
CA ALA A 86 -0.66 -6.15 -1.07
C ALA A 86 0.56 -5.32 -1.50
N ALA A 87 1.72 -5.60 -0.90
CA ALA A 87 2.97 -4.88 -1.17
C ALA A 87 3.28 -4.79 -2.68
N ALA A 88 2.89 -5.79 -3.47
CA ALA A 88 3.06 -5.82 -4.93
C ALA A 88 2.52 -4.57 -5.66
N VAL A 89 1.50 -3.89 -5.13
CA VAL A 89 0.99 -2.64 -5.71
C VAL A 89 1.96 -1.47 -5.52
N LEU A 90 2.67 -1.41 -4.39
CA LEU A 90 3.71 -0.40 -4.14
C LEU A 90 4.96 -0.64 -5.00
N TRP A 91 5.33 -1.90 -5.20
CA TRP A 91 6.48 -2.28 -6.03
C TRP A 91 6.34 -1.83 -7.49
N LEU A 92 5.12 -1.87 -8.06
CA LEU A 92 4.86 -1.39 -9.42
C LEU A 92 4.94 0.13 -9.54
N HIS A 93 4.59 0.87 -8.48
CA HIS A 93 4.69 2.34 -8.48
C HIS A 93 6.13 2.82 -8.31
N TRP A 94 6.93 2.16 -7.46
CA TRP A 94 8.34 2.54 -7.25
C TRP A 94 9.28 2.12 -8.40
N SER A 95 8.95 1.05 -9.12
CA SER A 95 9.74 0.59 -10.28
C SER A 95 9.50 1.41 -11.56
N SER A 96 8.56 2.36 -11.55
CA SER A 96 8.30 3.23 -12.70
C SER A 96 9.01 4.57 -12.47
N PRO A 97 10.03 4.91 -13.26
CA PRO A 97 10.80 6.17 -13.11
C PRO A 97 9.96 7.42 -13.40
#